data_AF-A0A1Q5EJ67-F1
#
_entry.id   AF-A0A1Q5EJ67-F1
#
_cell.length_a   1.000
_cell.length_b   1.000
_cell.length_c   1.000
_cell.angle_alpha   90.00
_cell.angle_beta   90.00
_cell.angle_gamma   90.00
#
_symmetry.space_group_name_H-M   'P 1'
#
loop_
_entity.id
_entity.type
_entity.pdbx_description
1 polymer ?
#
loop_
_entity_poly.entity_id
_entity_poly.type
_entity_poly.pdbx_seq_one_letter_code
_entity_poly.pdbx_strand_id
1 'polypeptide(L)'
;MSRRFATALAVTALAAATGCASTTAATVGSKPTGPAAVTGAPGPACSVAPSPTETYEGNWKGPLPDEIRCLPHIADGSLSYLASGPTPGGWKALEVHVTPDTDPEQTRALCHRITELGWGYGGSHDITLLLVSGAGHYQSEPGLPACADGSRPRSPAAP
;
A
#
# COMPACT_ATOMS: atom_id res chain seq x y z
N MET A 1 62.07 10.43 32.05
CA MET A 1 61.09 10.13 33.10
C MET A 1 60.31 8.89 32.69
N SER A 2 60.53 7.78 33.37
CA SER A 2 59.88 6.49 33.13
C SER A 2 58.53 6.43 33.84
N ARG A 3 57.47 5.95 33.18
CA ARG A 3 56.41 5.17 33.83
C ARG A 3 55.91 4.06 32.89
N ARG A 4 56.01 2.83 33.40
CA ARG A 4 55.47 1.58 32.88
C ARG A 4 54.05 1.35 33.45
N PHE A 5 53.46 0.22 33.04
CA PHE A 5 52.38 -0.57 33.66
C PHE A 5 50.96 -0.28 33.10
N ALA A 6 50.08 -1.24 32.82
CA ALA A 6 50.17 -2.71 32.75
C ALA A 6 48.86 -3.25 32.10
N THR A 7 48.96 -4.42 31.48
CA THR A 7 47.91 -5.32 30.99
C THR A 7 47.00 -5.87 32.09
N ALA A 8 45.74 -6.19 31.78
CA ALA A 8 45.01 -7.33 32.38
C ALA A 8 43.76 -7.76 31.57
N LEU A 9 43.84 -8.99 31.05
CA LEU A 9 42.77 -9.99 30.79
C LEU A 9 41.94 -10.24 32.08
N ALA A 10 40.75 -10.86 32.16
CA ALA A 10 39.79 -11.56 31.30
C ALA A 10 38.57 -11.94 32.21
N VAL A 11 37.65 -12.74 31.65
CA VAL A 11 36.90 -13.87 32.27
C VAL A 11 35.37 -13.77 32.19
N THR A 12 34.84 -14.68 31.36
CA THR A 12 33.49 -15.23 31.25
C THR A 12 32.90 -15.73 32.57
N ALA A 13 31.59 -15.53 32.77
CA ALA A 13 30.78 -16.35 33.67
C ALA A 13 29.47 -16.76 32.97
N LEU A 14 29.40 -18.05 32.64
CA LEU A 14 28.20 -18.76 32.19
C LEU A 14 27.44 -19.18 33.48
N ALA A 15 26.20 -18.74 33.65
CA ALA A 15 25.33 -19.20 34.74
C ALA A 15 24.11 -19.90 34.14
N ALA A 16 24.12 -21.23 34.20
CA ALA A 16 22.94 -22.06 34.01
C ALA A 16 22.20 -22.14 35.35
N ALA A 17 20.90 -21.81 35.35
CA ALA A 17 20.00 -22.07 36.47
C ALA A 17 18.83 -22.90 35.95
N THR A 18 18.84 -24.18 36.30
CA THR A 18 17.68 -25.08 36.30
C THR A 18 16.80 -24.77 37.50
N GLY A 19 15.50 -24.55 37.29
CA GLY A 19 14.53 -24.39 38.37
C GLY A 19 13.08 -24.43 37.87
N CYS A 20 12.28 -25.31 38.46
CA CYS A 20 10.95 -25.76 38.04
C CYS A 20 9.82 -24.72 38.06
N ALA A 21 8.93 -24.90 37.08
CA ALA A 21 7.49 -24.62 37.06
C ALA A 21 6.88 -23.67 38.11
N SER A 22 6.45 -22.50 37.62
CA SER A 22 5.23 -21.83 38.09
C SER A 22 4.45 -21.31 36.89
N THR A 23 3.27 -21.88 36.68
CA THR A 23 2.23 -21.43 35.77
C THR A 23 1.86 -19.98 36.06
N THR A 24 1.91 -19.07 35.06
CA THR A 24 0.95 -17.96 34.83
C THR A 24 1.31 -17.21 33.53
N ALA A 25 0.31 -17.07 32.66
CA ALA A 25 0.19 -16.19 31.51
C ALA A 25 1.29 -16.25 30.44
N ALA A 26 1.06 -17.09 29.42
CA ALA A 26 1.55 -16.82 28.09
C ALA A 26 0.96 -15.48 27.62
N THR A 27 1.72 -14.40 27.74
CA THR A 27 1.51 -13.23 26.89
C THR A 27 1.88 -13.71 25.50
N VAL A 28 0.86 -14.10 24.74
CA VAL A 28 0.91 -14.26 23.29
C VAL A 28 1.63 -13.02 22.78
N GLY A 29 2.85 -13.20 22.29
CA GLY A 29 3.55 -12.16 21.57
C GLY A 29 2.63 -11.75 20.45
N SER A 30 2.08 -10.54 20.54
CA SER A 30 1.38 -9.91 19.45
C SER A 30 2.35 -9.89 18.28
N LYS A 31 2.15 -10.81 17.34
CA LYS A 31 2.69 -10.75 15.99
C LYS A 31 2.45 -9.30 15.54
N PRO A 32 3.44 -8.60 14.98
CA PRO A 32 3.15 -7.31 14.37
C PRO A 32 2.07 -7.58 13.32
N THR A 33 0.90 -6.96 13.50
CA THR A 33 -0.14 -6.88 12.47
C THR A 33 0.45 -6.00 11.38
N GLY A 34 1.32 -6.60 10.57
CA GLY A 34 1.67 -6.07 9.27
C GLY A 34 0.41 -6.05 8.41
N PRO A 35 0.37 -5.21 7.38
CA PRO A 35 -0.77 -5.16 6.46
C PRO A 35 -1.07 -6.58 5.99
N ALA A 36 -2.36 -6.93 5.92
CA ALA A 36 -2.80 -8.19 5.36
C ALA A 36 -2.12 -8.36 4.00
N ALA A 37 -1.43 -9.49 3.79
CA ALA A 37 -0.71 -9.68 2.55
C ALA A 37 -1.72 -9.80 1.40
N VAL A 38 -1.61 -8.93 0.39
CA VAL A 38 -2.33 -9.08 -0.88
C VAL A 38 -1.79 -10.36 -1.53
N THR A 39 -2.48 -11.46 -1.31
CA THR A 39 -2.04 -12.81 -1.71
C THR A 39 -3.16 -13.47 -2.48
N GLY A 40 -2.81 -14.08 -3.61
CA GLY A 40 -3.79 -14.69 -4.48
C GLY A 40 -3.26 -14.81 -5.90
N ALA A 41 -4.05 -15.47 -6.75
CA ALA A 41 -3.85 -15.43 -8.19
C ALA A 41 -4.08 -14.00 -8.71
N PRO A 42 -3.51 -13.65 -9.89
CA PRO A 42 -3.83 -12.38 -10.55
C PRO A 42 -5.33 -12.15 -10.67
N GLY A 43 -5.77 -10.91 -10.48
CA GLY A 43 -7.16 -10.53 -10.65
C GLY A 43 -7.65 -10.69 -12.10
N PRO A 44 -8.97 -10.63 -12.33
CA PRO A 44 -9.56 -10.77 -13.67
C PRO A 44 -9.02 -9.73 -14.67
N ALA A 45 -8.67 -8.53 -14.21
CA ALA A 45 -8.12 -7.47 -15.06
C ALA A 45 -6.82 -7.87 -15.80
N CYS A 46 -6.05 -8.82 -15.25
CA CYS A 46 -4.79 -9.26 -15.85
C CYS A 46 -4.96 -9.92 -17.22
N SER A 47 -6.07 -10.65 -17.42
CA SER A 47 -6.32 -11.43 -18.66
C SER A 47 -7.14 -10.66 -19.70
N VAL A 48 -7.68 -9.50 -19.35
CA VAL A 48 -8.47 -8.66 -20.25
C VAL A 48 -7.53 -7.82 -21.12
N ALA A 49 -7.86 -7.58 -22.38
CA ALA A 49 -7.07 -6.66 -23.20
C ALA A 49 -7.17 -5.22 -22.65
N PRO A 50 -6.07 -4.47 -22.54
CA PRO A 50 -6.12 -3.11 -22.02
C PRO A 50 -6.88 -2.19 -23.00
N SER A 51 -7.71 -1.31 -22.46
CA SER A 51 -8.37 -0.26 -23.24
C SER A 51 -7.34 0.66 -23.91
N PRO A 52 -7.62 1.20 -25.10
CA PRO A 52 -6.74 2.19 -25.71
C PRO A 52 -6.68 3.47 -24.86
N THR A 53 -5.57 4.19 -24.96
CA THR A 53 -5.44 5.51 -24.35
C THR A 53 -6.25 6.54 -25.14
N GLU A 54 -7.15 7.22 -24.45
CA GLU A 54 -7.91 8.35 -24.96
C GLU A 54 -7.17 9.65 -24.61
N THR A 55 -7.13 10.60 -25.54
CA THR A 55 -6.46 11.91 -25.37
C THR A 55 -7.41 13.03 -25.77
N TYR A 56 -7.48 14.09 -24.97
CA TYR A 56 -8.38 15.22 -25.20
C TYR A 56 -7.87 16.47 -24.48
N GLU A 57 -7.76 17.59 -25.20
CA GLU A 57 -7.43 18.90 -24.60
C GLU A 57 -6.19 18.91 -23.67
N GLY A 58 -5.14 18.15 -24.05
CA GLY A 58 -3.92 18.00 -23.23
C GLY A 58 -4.04 17.02 -22.06
N ASN A 59 -5.21 16.44 -21.84
CA ASN A 59 -5.48 15.36 -20.90
C ASN A 59 -5.36 14.00 -21.58
N TRP A 60 -5.18 12.96 -20.79
CA TRP A 60 -5.28 11.59 -21.27
C TRP A 60 -5.82 10.64 -20.20
N LYS A 61 -6.46 9.57 -20.65
CA LYS A 61 -6.90 8.45 -19.82
C LYS A 61 -6.51 7.15 -20.52
N GLY A 62 -5.73 6.34 -19.83
CA GLY A 62 -5.21 5.07 -20.32
C GLY A 62 -5.54 3.91 -19.41
N PRO A 63 -5.17 2.69 -19.83
CA PRO A 63 -5.37 1.49 -19.03
C PRO A 63 -4.50 1.52 -17.76
N LEU A 64 -4.83 0.65 -16.82
CA LEU A 64 -3.91 0.35 -15.71
C LEU A 64 -2.58 -0.19 -16.25
N PRO A 65 -1.44 0.22 -15.68
CA PRO A 65 -0.16 -0.45 -15.91
C PRO A 65 -0.23 -1.93 -15.54
N ASP A 66 0.46 -2.81 -16.27
CA ASP A 66 0.42 -4.26 -16.04
C ASP A 66 0.78 -4.65 -14.61
N GLU A 67 1.78 -3.98 -14.01
CA GLU A 67 2.20 -4.20 -12.63
C GLU A 67 1.06 -3.99 -11.63
N ILE A 68 0.15 -3.06 -11.90
CA ILE A 68 -1.03 -2.81 -11.08
C ILE A 68 -2.13 -3.78 -11.51
N ARG A 69 -2.50 -3.75 -12.79
CA ARG A 69 -3.59 -4.53 -13.40
C ARG A 69 -3.56 -6.03 -13.05
N CYS A 70 -2.38 -6.60 -12.90
CA CYS A 70 -2.20 -8.02 -12.59
C CYS A 70 -2.12 -8.34 -11.10
N LEU A 71 -2.31 -7.37 -10.20
CA LEU A 71 -2.46 -7.64 -8.78
C LEU A 71 -3.75 -8.44 -8.50
N PRO A 72 -3.77 -9.24 -7.42
CA PRO A 72 -5.00 -9.86 -6.93
C PRO A 72 -6.11 -8.82 -6.70
N HIS A 73 -7.36 -9.26 -6.78
CA HIS A 73 -8.56 -8.46 -6.48
C HIS A 73 -8.90 -7.32 -7.44
N ILE A 74 -8.05 -6.98 -8.43
CA ILE A 74 -8.38 -5.90 -9.37
C ILE A 74 -9.41 -6.35 -10.41
N ALA A 75 -10.54 -5.64 -10.44
CA ALA A 75 -11.57 -5.78 -11.45
C ALA A 75 -11.24 -4.95 -12.70
N ASP A 76 -10.95 -3.66 -12.50
CA ASP A 76 -10.59 -2.72 -13.55
C ASP A 76 -9.94 -1.45 -12.96
N GLY A 77 -9.67 -0.47 -13.82
CA GLY A 77 -9.23 0.85 -13.40
C GLY A 77 -8.66 1.65 -14.55
N SER A 78 -8.03 2.78 -14.23
CA SER A 78 -7.37 3.62 -15.22
C SER A 78 -6.23 4.43 -14.62
N LEU A 79 -5.29 4.79 -15.49
CA LEU A 79 -4.32 5.83 -15.22
C LEU A 79 -4.70 7.05 -16.05
N SER A 80 -4.74 8.22 -15.45
CA SER A 80 -5.13 9.46 -16.13
C SER A 80 -4.22 10.61 -15.78
N TYR A 81 -4.19 11.60 -16.67
CA TYR A 81 -3.55 12.88 -16.46
C TYR A 81 -4.50 13.99 -16.85
N LEU A 82 -4.65 14.96 -15.97
CA LEU A 82 -5.42 16.18 -16.18
C LEU A 82 -4.47 17.37 -16.21
N ALA A 83 -4.31 18.00 -17.38
CA ALA A 83 -3.44 19.17 -17.56
C ALA A 83 -3.93 20.37 -16.72
N SER A 84 -5.25 20.52 -16.56
CA SER A 84 -5.88 21.56 -15.74
C SER A 84 -6.11 21.13 -14.28
N GLY A 85 -5.38 20.12 -13.80
CA GLY A 85 -5.50 19.64 -12.44
C GLY A 85 -5.12 20.68 -11.38
N PRO A 86 -5.34 20.38 -10.09
CA PRO A 86 -5.12 21.34 -9.01
C PRO A 86 -3.62 21.59 -8.70
N THR A 87 -2.70 20.95 -9.42
CA THR A 87 -1.24 21.13 -9.28
C THR A 87 -0.62 21.80 -10.51
N PRO A 88 0.35 22.71 -10.33
CA PRO A 88 1.16 23.21 -11.44
C PRO A 88 1.85 22.06 -12.17
N GLY A 89 1.66 21.96 -13.49
CA GLY A 89 2.17 20.84 -14.29
C GLY A 89 1.17 19.69 -14.50
N GLY A 90 -0.07 19.86 -14.06
CA GLY A 90 -1.14 18.88 -14.21
C GLY A 90 -1.16 17.84 -13.09
N TRP A 91 -2.13 16.94 -13.15
CA TRP A 91 -2.49 16.02 -12.07
C TRP A 91 -2.60 14.60 -12.61
N LYS A 92 -1.87 13.66 -12.01
CA LYS A 92 -1.85 12.26 -12.45
C LYS A 92 -2.60 11.40 -11.44
N ALA A 93 -3.66 10.73 -11.88
CA ALA A 93 -4.52 9.92 -11.03
C ALA A 93 -4.51 8.45 -11.46
N LEU A 94 -4.30 7.56 -10.51
CA LEU A 94 -4.45 6.12 -10.65
C LEU A 94 -5.71 5.68 -9.91
N GLU A 95 -6.73 5.26 -10.64
CA GLU A 95 -8.00 4.76 -10.10
C GLU A 95 -8.08 3.25 -10.29
N VAL A 96 -8.37 2.53 -9.22
CA VAL A 96 -8.45 1.07 -9.18
C VAL A 96 -9.78 0.65 -8.57
N HIS A 97 -10.51 -0.23 -9.26
CA HIS A 97 -11.70 -0.87 -8.75
C HIS A 97 -11.40 -2.34 -8.41
N VAL A 98 -11.79 -2.74 -7.20
CA VAL A 98 -11.65 -4.14 -6.76
C VAL A 98 -12.90 -4.96 -7.08
N THR A 99 -12.74 -6.27 -7.12
CA THR A 99 -13.85 -7.22 -7.34
C THR A 99 -14.86 -7.19 -6.19
N PRO A 100 -16.15 -7.51 -6.43
CA PRO A 100 -17.20 -7.43 -5.41
C PRO A 100 -17.02 -8.33 -4.18
N ASP A 101 -16.21 -9.39 -4.30
CA ASP A 101 -15.89 -10.35 -3.24
C ASP A 101 -14.72 -9.90 -2.35
N THR A 102 -14.06 -8.79 -2.68
CA THR A 102 -12.95 -8.22 -1.90
C THR A 102 -13.50 -7.44 -0.70
N ASP A 103 -13.01 -7.74 0.50
CA ASP A 103 -13.45 -7.04 1.71
C ASP A 103 -12.73 -5.67 1.91
N PRO A 104 -13.20 -4.81 2.84
CA PRO A 104 -12.56 -3.51 3.07
C PRO A 104 -11.10 -3.58 3.54
N GLU A 105 -10.72 -4.57 4.36
CA GLU A 105 -9.34 -4.70 4.84
C GLU A 105 -8.40 -5.12 3.71
N GLN A 106 -8.82 -6.05 2.85
CA GLN A 106 -8.13 -6.45 1.63
C GLN A 106 -8.00 -5.27 0.66
N THR A 107 -9.05 -4.45 0.52
CA THR A 107 -9.03 -3.26 -0.32
C THR A 107 -8.03 -2.23 0.21
N ARG A 108 -7.94 -2.03 1.54
CA ARG A 108 -6.92 -1.14 2.15
C ARG A 108 -5.51 -1.71 1.98
N ALA A 109 -5.35 -3.01 2.18
CA ALA A 109 -4.07 -3.69 1.97
C ALA A 109 -3.58 -3.55 0.51
N LEU A 110 -4.50 -3.64 -0.46
CA LEU A 110 -4.21 -3.38 -1.86
C LEU A 110 -3.73 -1.94 -2.10
N CYS A 111 -4.38 -0.95 -1.51
CA CYS A 111 -3.91 0.44 -1.58
C CYS A 111 -2.47 0.59 -1.05
N HIS A 112 -2.16 -0.02 0.10
CA HIS A 112 -0.81 0.02 0.66
C HIS A 112 0.19 -0.66 -0.27
N ARG A 113 -0.15 -1.83 -0.81
CA ARG A 113 0.70 -2.55 -1.76
C ARG A 113 1.01 -1.72 -3.01
N ILE A 114 0.00 -1.05 -3.59
CA ILE A 114 0.18 -0.18 -4.75
C ILE A 114 1.09 1.02 -4.39
N THR A 115 0.92 1.58 -3.19
CA THR A 115 1.78 2.66 -2.68
C THR A 115 3.23 2.20 -2.51
N GLU A 116 3.46 0.99 -1.98
CA GLU A 116 4.81 0.39 -1.83
C GLU A 116 5.50 0.16 -3.19
N LEU A 117 4.74 -0.12 -4.24
CA LEU A 117 5.25 -0.20 -5.62
C LEU A 117 5.56 1.18 -6.22
N GLY A 118 5.36 2.27 -5.47
CA GLY A 118 5.66 3.64 -5.89
C GLY A 118 4.53 4.32 -6.66
N TRP A 119 3.36 3.70 -6.73
CA TRP A 119 2.18 4.23 -7.44
C TRP A 119 1.23 5.04 -6.54
N GLY A 120 1.62 5.32 -5.29
CA GLY A 120 0.95 6.27 -4.41
C GLY A 120 1.61 7.65 -4.43
N TYR A 121 1.03 8.60 -3.68
CA TYR A 121 1.59 9.94 -3.56
C TYR A 121 3.00 9.92 -2.96
N GLY A 122 3.92 10.67 -3.58
CA GLY A 122 5.33 10.71 -3.19
C GLY A 122 6.15 9.48 -3.63
N GLY A 123 5.56 8.55 -4.37
CA GLY A 123 6.24 7.40 -4.96
C GLY A 123 6.95 7.71 -6.28
N SER A 124 7.65 6.71 -6.83
CA SER A 124 8.48 6.83 -8.04
C SER A 124 7.71 7.04 -9.34
N HIS A 125 6.38 6.90 -9.35
CA HIS A 125 5.55 7.04 -10.55
C HIS A 125 4.85 8.39 -10.69
N ASP A 126 5.18 9.34 -9.80
CA ASP A 126 4.65 10.71 -9.77
C ASP A 126 3.11 10.77 -9.76
N ILE A 127 2.48 9.82 -9.07
CA ILE A 127 1.02 9.80 -8.89
C ILE A 127 0.65 10.90 -7.90
N THR A 128 -0.29 11.75 -8.27
CA THR A 128 -0.83 12.81 -7.42
C THR A 128 -2.03 12.33 -6.61
N LEU A 129 -2.80 11.38 -7.17
CA LEU A 129 -3.91 10.71 -6.50
C LEU A 129 -3.94 9.23 -6.84
N LEU A 130 -3.82 8.37 -5.83
CA LEU A 130 -4.21 6.98 -5.90
C LEU A 130 -5.57 6.81 -5.25
N LEU A 131 -6.49 6.13 -5.94
CA LEU A 131 -7.83 5.81 -5.46
C LEU A 131 -8.10 4.31 -5.63
N VAL A 132 -8.43 3.62 -4.53
CA VAL A 132 -8.80 2.20 -4.55
C VAL A 132 -10.22 2.03 -3.98
N SER A 133 -11.12 1.55 -4.82
CA SER A 133 -12.57 1.56 -4.58
C SER A 133 -13.23 0.19 -4.73
N GLY A 134 -14.26 -0.07 -3.93
CA GLY A 134 -15.08 -1.28 -3.96
C GLY A 134 -15.85 -1.42 -2.65
N ALA A 135 -15.58 -2.47 -1.87
CA ALA A 135 -16.14 -2.62 -0.53
C ALA A 135 -15.71 -1.50 0.43
N GLY A 136 -14.50 -0.95 0.24
CA GLY A 136 -14.02 0.29 0.85
C GLY A 136 -13.71 1.39 -0.18
N HIS A 137 -13.19 2.52 0.30
CA HIS A 137 -12.68 3.60 -0.54
C HIS A 137 -11.47 4.22 0.15
N TYR A 138 -10.30 4.05 -0.44
CA TYR A 138 -9.03 4.47 0.16
C TYR A 138 -8.22 5.32 -0.81
N GLN A 139 -7.59 6.37 -0.29
CA GLN A 139 -6.84 7.31 -1.11
C GLN A 139 -5.43 7.59 -0.58
N SER A 140 -4.50 7.84 -1.49
CA SER A 140 -3.18 8.41 -1.21
C SER A 140 -3.01 9.65 -2.06
N GLU A 141 -2.93 10.80 -1.39
CA GLU A 141 -2.85 12.14 -2.00
C GLU A 141 -2.12 13.11 -1.03
N PRO A 142 -1.70 14.30 -1.49
CA PRO A 142 -1.03 15.28 -0.64
C PRO A 142 -1.85 15.65 0.60
N GLY A 143 -1.20 15.67 1.77
CA GLY A 143 -1.80 16.14 3.02
C GLY A 143 -2.59 15.09 3.81
N LEU A 144 -2.69 13.86 3.31
CA LEU A 144 -3.31 12.73 4.03
C LEU A 144 -2.28 11.62 4.32
N PRO A 145 -2.50 10.82 5.38
CA PRO A 145 -1.81 9.54 5.53
C PRO A 145 -2.03 8.65 4.29
N ALA A 146 -1.04 7.84 3.94
CA ALA A 146 -1.19 6.89 2.85
C ALA A 146 -2.38 5.95 3.10
N CYS A 147 -3.26 5.81 2.10
CA CYS A 147 -4.46 4.97 2.16
C CYS A 147 -5.44 5.36 3.28
N ALA A 148 -5.62 6.67 3.46
CA ALA A 148 -6.67 7.23 4.30
C ALA A 148 -8.06 6.89 3.73
N ASP A 149 -9.07 6.90 4.60
CA ASP A 149 -10.46 6.69 4.18
C ASP A 149 -10.90 7.83 3.28
N GLY A 150 -11.27 7.50 2.06
CA GLY A 150 -11.79 8.47 1.11
C GLY A 150 -13.26 8.75 1.36
N SER A 151 -13.68 9.97 1.06
CA SER A 151 -15.11 10.26 0.96
C SER A 151 -15.63 9.64 -0.33
N ARG A 152 -16.41 8.55 -0.26
CA ARG A 152 -17.20 8.15 -1.44
C ARG A 152 -18.01 9.38 -1.86
N PRO A 153 -18.03 9.79 -3.14
CA PRO A 153 -19.11 10.63 -3.61
C PRO A 153 -20.38 9.90 -3.21
N ARG A 154 -21.22 10.49 -2.35
CA ARG A 154 -22.58 9.98 -2.19
C ARG A 154 -23.16 10.04 -3.60
N SER A 155 -23.31 8.89 -4.25
CA SER A 155 -24.25 8.83 -5.37
C SER A 155 -25.55 9.42 -4.82
N PRO A 156 -26.12 10.47 -5.43
CA PRO A 156 -27.46 10.88 -5.06
C PRO A 156 -28.31 9.62 -5.22
N ALA A 157 -29.00 9.23 -4.16
CA ALA A 157 -29.98 8.15 -4.24
C ALA A 157 -30.87 8.47 -5.44
N ALA A 158 -30.90 7.57 -6.43
CA ALA A 158 -31.86 7.69 -7.51
C ALA A 158 -33.27 7.74 -6.89
N PRO A 159 -34.16 8.62 -7.38
CA PRO A 159 -35.52 8.76 -6.84
C PRO A 159 -36.34 7.47 -6.97
#